data_AF-A0A7A6M9S5-F1
#
_entry.id   AF-A0A7A6M9S5-F1
#
_cell.length_a   1.000
_cell.length_b   1.000
_cell.length_c   1.000
_cell.angle_alpha   90.00
_cell.angle_beta   90.00
_cell.angle_gamma   90.00
#
_symmetry.space_group_name_H-M   'P 1'
#
loop_
_entity.id
_entity.type
_entity.pdbx_description
1 polymer ?
#
loop_
_entity_poly.entity_id
_entity_poly.type
_entity_poly.pdbx_seq_one_letter_code
_entity_poly.pdbx_strand_id
1 'polypeptide(L)'
;MHTRKAITEAIRKLGVQTGDLLMVHASLKAIGPVEGGAETVVAALRSAVGPTGTVMGYASWDRSPYEETLNGARLDDKARRTWPPFDPATAGTYRGFGLLNQFLVQAPGAR
;
A
#
# COMPACT_ATOMS: atom_id res chain seq x y z
N MET A 1 15.17 7.80 15.18
CA MET A 1 14.12 6.83 14.86
C MET A 1 12.77 7.49 15.14
N HIS A 2 11.87 7.53 14.18
CA HIS A 2 10.55 8.13 14.35
C HIS A 2 9.60 7.16 15.05
N THR A 3 8.72 7.69 15.90
CA THR A 3 7.69 6.91 16.60
C THR A 3 6.32 7.11 15.93
N ARG A 4 5.36 6.24 16.23
CA ARG A 4 3.98 6.38 15.76
C ARG A 4 3.40 7.76 16.07
N LYS A 5 3.60 8.24 17.30
CA LYS A 5 3.08 9.54 17.77
C LYS A 5 3.67 10.69 16.95
N ALA A 6 5.00 10.72 16.79
CA ALA A 6 5.68 11.76 16.03
C ALA A 6 5.21 11.81 14.56
N ILE A 7 5.03 10.66 13.92
CA ILE A 7 4.54 10.59 12.53
C ILE A 7 3.08 11.05 12.44
N THR A 8 2.22 10.62 13.38
CA THR A 8 0.80 11.03 13.42
C THR A 8 0.66 12.55 13.57
N GLU A 9 1.44 13.14 14.47
CA GLU A 9 1.46 14.60 14.70
C GLU A 9 1.97 15.34 13.46
N ALA A 10 3.01 14.84 12.79
CA ALA A 10 3.50 15.42 11.55
C ALA A 10 2.45 15.38 10.43
N ILE A 11 1.75 14.25 10.25
CA ILE A 11 0.69 14.12 9.25
C ILE A 11 -0.46 15.10 9.51
N ARG A 12 -0.89 15.24 10.77
CA ARG A 12 -1.93 16.21 11.14
C ARG A 12 -1.47 17.66 10.96
N LYS A 13 -0.20 17.95 11.26
CA LYS A 13 0.40 19.27 11.02
C LYS A 13 0.45 19.64 9.54
N LEU A 14 0.54 18.66 8.64
CA LEU A 14 0.42 18.85 7.19
C LEU A 14 -1.02 19.12 6.72
N GLY A 15 -2.02 18.95 7.59
CA GLY A 15 -3.41 19.30 7.32
C GLY A 15 -4.39 18.13 7.28
N VAL A 16 -3.94 16.88 7.45
CA VAL A 16 -4.86 15.72 7.52
C VAL A 16 -5.73 15.81 8.77
N GLN A 17 -7.03 15.66 8.58
CA GLN A 17 -8.05 15.75 9.62
C GLN A 17 -8.65 14.37 9.94
N THR A 18 -9.28 14.27 11.11
CA THR A 18 -10.11 13.11 11.45
C THR A 18 -11.29 13.03 10.48
N GLY A 19 -11.54 11.85 9.90
CA GLY A 19 -12.61 11.59 8.95
C GLY A 19 -12.18 11.65 7.48
N ASP A 20 -10.95 12.08 7.19
CA ASP A 20 -10.46 12.17 5.81
C ASP A 20 -10.42 10.81 5.10
N LEU A 21 -10.66 10.85 3.78
CA LEU A 21 -10.24 9.82 2.84
C LEU A 21 -8.88 10.23 2.28
N LEU A 22 -7.84 9.49 2.65
CA LEU A 22 -6.44 9.80 2.32
C LEU A 22 -5.84 8.70 1.45
N MET A 23 -5.59 9.00 0.17
CA MET A 23 -4.80 8.13 -0.71
C MET A 23 -3.31 8.46 -0.58
N VAL A 24 -2.47 7.45 -0.32
CA VAL A 24 -1.07 7.62 0.06
C VAL A 24 -0.13 7.01 -0.97
N HIS A 25 0.90 7.78 -1.35
CA HIS A 25 2.11 7.30 -2.01
C HIS A 25 3.30 7.62 -1.10
N ALA A 26 4.11 6.62 -0.75
CA ALA A 26 5.15 6.79 0.26
C ALA A 26 6.47 6.13 -0.12
N SER A 27 7.56 6.83 0.20
CA SER A 27 8.91 6.27 0.25
C SER A 27 9.31 6.08 1.71
N LEU A 28 9.31 4.82 2.19
CA LEU A 28 9.76 4.50 3.56
C LEU A 28 11.21 4.93 3.81
N LYS A 29 12.05 4.89 2.77
CA LYS A 29 13.43 5.40 2.83
C LYS A 29 13.47 6.90 3.12
N ALA A 30 12.58 7.69 2.51
CA ALA A 30 12.53 9.14 2.71
C ALA A 30 11.97 9.52 4.09
N ILE A 31 11.06 8.71 4.65
CA ILE A 31 10.60 8.86 6.03
C ILE A 31 11.75 8.61 7.02
N GLY A 32 12.69 7.73 6.67
CA GLY A 32 13.81 7.35 7.51
C GLY A 32 13.46 6.25 8.51
N PRO A 33 14.34 5.96 9.48
CA PRO A 33 14.14 4.86 10.43
C PRO A 33 12.91 5.09 11.32
N VAL A 34 11.99 4.13 11.33
CA VAL A 34 10.75 4.14 12.14
C VAL A 34 10.77 2.95 13.10
N GLU A 35 10.40 3.19 14.36
CA GLU A 35 10.20 2.13 15.34
C GLU A 35 9.10 1.17 14.86
N GLY A 36 9.37 -0.13 14.72
CA GLY A 36 8.40 -1.08 14.14
C GLY A 36 8.21 -0.96 12.62
N GLY A 37 9.00 -0.13 11.93
CA GLY A 37 9.04 -0.06 10.47
C GLY A 37 7.74 0.42 9.82
N ALA A 38 7.37 -0.21 8.70
CA ALA A 38 6.24 0.21 7.87
C ALA A 38 4.88 0.04 8.56
N GLU A 39 4.74 -0.96 9.41
CA GLU A 39 3.51 -1.19 10.19
C GLU A 39 3.18 0.03 11.06
N THR A 40 4.20 0.63 11.68
CA THR A 40 4.04 1.88 12.44
C THR A 40 3.62 3.07 11.59
N VAL A 41 4.07 3.13 10.32
CA VAL A 41 3.62 4.17 9.38
C VAL A 41 2.13 3.99 9.06
N VAL A 42 1.68 2.76 8.78
CA VAL A 42 0.25 2.44 8.58
C VAL A 42 -0.57 2.80 9.82
N ALA A 43 -0.08 2.41 11.01
CA ALA A 43 -0.76 2.73 12.27
C ALA A 43 -0.82 4.24 12.56
N ALA A 44 0.18 5.01 12.15
CA ALA A 44 0.20 6.46 12.26
C ALA A 44 -0.78 7.13 11.28
N LEU A 45 -0.85 6.67 10.03
CA LEU A 45 -1.85 7.13 9.05
C LEU A 45 -3.28 6.86 9.53
N ARG A 46 -3.55 5.64 10.02
CA ARG A 46 -4.84 5.28 10.62
C ARG A 46 -5.17 6.13 11.85
N SER A 47 -4.19 6.43 12.69
CA SER A 47 -4.37 7.36 13.82
C SER A 47 -4.65 8.78 13.37
N ALA A 48 -4.05 9.25 12.28
CA ALA A 48 -4.22 10.60 11.78
C ALA A 48 -5.65 10.83 11.30
N VAL A 49 -6.17 9.94 10.45
CA VAL A 49 -7.53 10.01 9.91
C VAL A 49 -8.62 9.54 10.89
N GLY A 50 -8.25 8.82 11.95
CA GLY A 50 -9.17 8.35 12.98
C GLY A 50 -10.10 7.21 12.51
N PRO A 51 -11.04 6.76 13.37
CA PRO A 51 -11.85 5.57 13.12
C PRO A 51 -12.87 5.72 11.99
N THR A 52 -13.27 6.95 11.67
CA THR A 52 -14.22 7.26 10.58
C THR A 52 -13.52 7.58 9.26
N GLY A 53 -12.20 7.74 9.27
CA GLY A 53 -11.41 8.03 8.08
C GLY A 53 -11.01 6.77 7.31
N THR A 54 -10.58 6.99 6.07
CA THR A 54 -10.12 5.92 5.17
C THR A 54 -8.69 6.19 4.75
N VAL A 55 -7.84 5.16 4.79
CA VAL A 55 -6.51 5.19 4.18
C VAL A 55 -6.55 4.29 2.96
N MET A 56 -6.13 4.81 1.82
CA MET A 56 -6.12 4.11 0.55
C MET A 56 -4.71 4.09 -0.02
N GLY A 57 -4.34 3.01 -0.70
CA GLY A 57 -3.08 2.87 -1.42
C GLY A 57 -3.31 2.30 -2.80
N TYR A 58 -2.42 2.62 -3.75
CA TYR A 58 -2.44 2.00 -5.06
C TYR A 58 -1.53 0.76 -5.06
N ALA A 59 -2.10 -0.40 -4.73
CA ALA A 59 -1.35 -1.64 -4.56
C ALA A 59 -0.84 -2.24 -5.88
N SER A 60 -1.70 -2.28 -6.90
CA SER A 60 -1.48 -3.07 -8.13
C SER A 60 -1.16 -4.54 -7.78
N TRP A 61 -0.56 -5.28 -8.71
CA TRP A 61 -0.20 -6.68 -8.54
C TRP A 61 1.20 -6.95 -9.07
N ASP A 62 2.04 -7.59 -8.27
CA ASP A 62 3.42 -7.92 -8.60
C ASP A 62 3.58 -8.97 -9.71
N ARG A 63 2.49 -9.68 -10.05
CA ARG A 63 2.41 -10.64 -11.16
C ARG A 63 1.42 -10.22 -12.25
N SER A 64 1.10 -8.94 -12.35
CA SER A 64 0.24 -8.41 -13.43
C SER A 64 0.84 -8.75 -14.81
N PRO A 65 0.07 -9.37 -15.74
CA PRO A 65 0.54 -9.70 -17.09
C PRO A 65 0.43 -8.51 -18.05
N TYR A 66 0.61 -7.28 -17.55
CA TYR A 66 0.30 -6.05 -18.29
C TYR A 66 1.12 -5.97 -19.58
N GLU A 67 2.44 -6.14 -19.50
CA GLU A 67 3.33 -6.06 -20.67
C GLU A 67 3.14 -7.26 -21.60
N GLU A 68 2.90 -8.44 -21.04
CA GLU A 68 2.75 -9.69 -21.78
C GLU A 68 1.46 -9.75 -22.62
N THR A 69 0.49 -8.88 -22.31
CA THR A 69 -0.79 -8.78 -23.00
C THR A 69 -1.02 -7.42 -23.68
N LEU A 70 0.00 -6.55 -23.64
CA LEU A 70 -0.09 -5.18 -24.14
C LEU A 70 -0.31 -5.16 -25.66
N ASN A 71 -1.14 -4.23 -26.13
CA ASN A 71 -1.33 -3.94 -27.57
C ASN A 71 -1.69 -5.17 -28.44
N GLY A 72 -2.47 -6.10 -27.90
CA GLY A 72 -2.91 -7.29 -28.64
C GLY A 72 -1.91 -8.46 -28.60
N ALA A 73 -0.83 -8.33 -27.84
CA ALA A 73 0.02 -9.46 -27.48
C ALA A 73 -0.81 -10.54 -26.76
N ARG A 74 -0.44 -11.80 -26.99
CA ARG A 74 -1.08 -12.94 -26.34
C ARG A 74 -0.02 -13.78 -25.67
N LEU A 75 -0.28 -14.13 -24.43
CA LEU A 75 0.41 -15.22 -23.76
C LEU A 75 0.27 -16.49 -24.60
N ASP A 76 1.36 -17.26 -24.70
CA ASP A 76 1.27 -18.61 -25.23
C ASP A 76 0.35 -19.49 -24.35
N ASP A 77 -0.10 -20.61 -24.89
CA ASP A 77 -1.06 -21.48 -24.20
C ASP A 77 -0.54 -22.04 -22.87
N LYS A 78 0.77 -22.24 -22.75
CA LYS A 78 1.38 -22.74 -21.52
C LYS A 78 1.33 -21.64 -20.45
N ALA A 79 1.87 -20.47 -20.76
CA ALA A 79 1.90 -19.31 -19.87
C ALA A 79 0.48 -18.91 -19.42
N ARG A 80 -0.48 -18.88 -20.35
CA ARG A 80 -1.89 -18.57 -20.04
C ARG A 80 -2.51 -19.55 -19.05
N ARG A 81 -2.17 -20.84 -19.11
CA ARG A 81 -2.72 -21.89 -18.23
C ARG A 81 -2.01 -21.94 -16.87
N THR A 82 -0.76 -21.50 -16.80
CA THR A 82 0.05 -21.57 -15.58
C THR A 82 0.23 -20.22 -14.87
N TRP A 83 -0.25 -19.11 -15.45
CA TRP A 83 -0.16 -17.80 -14.82
C TRP A 83 -0.93 -17.84 -13.48
N PRO A 84 -0.36 -17.31 -12.38
CA PRO A 84 -1.06 -17.31 -11.12
C PRO A 84 -2.40 -16.56 -11.25
N PRO A 85 -3.51 -17.05 -10.66
CA PRO A 85 -4.71 -16.25 -10.55
C PRO A 85 -4.44 -15.07 -9.61
N PHE A 86 -5.11 -13.95 -9.86
CA PHE A 86 -5.16 -12.87 -8.88
C PHE A 86 -6.10 -13.27 -7.73
N ASP A 87 -5.58 -13.24 -6.50
CA ASP A 87 -6.35 -13.39 -5.28
C ASP A 87 -6.02 -12.20 -4.36
N PRO A 88 -6.98 -11.32 -4.05
CA PRO A 88 -6.72 -10.12 -3.24
C PRO A 88 -6.20 -10.43 -1.82
N ALA A 89 -6.44 -11.64 -1.30
CA ALA A 89 -5.95 -12.03 0.03
C ALA A 89 -4.46 -12.43 0.05
N THR A 90 -3.92 -12.88 -1.09
CA THR A 90 -2.57 -13.48 -1.16
C THR A 90 -1.65 -12.85 -2.20
N ALA A 91 -2.19 -12.09 -3.15
CA ALA A 91 -1.42 -11.42 -4.18
C ALA A 91 -0.43 -10.40 -3.59
N GLY A 92 0.79 -10.39 -4.14
CA GLY A 92 1.79 -9.38 -3.81
C GLY A 92 1.47 -8.03 -4.43
N THR A 93 1.96 -6.96 -3.81
CA THR A 93 1.80 -5.59 -4.33
C THR A 93 2.94 -5.21 -5.28
N TYR A 94 2.66 -4.38 -6.29
CA TYR A 94 3.68 -3.94 -7.24
C TYR A 94 4.74 -3.08 -6.54
N ARG A 95 5.99 -3.55 -6.56
CA ARG A 95 7.09 -2.94 -5.79
C ARG A 95 7.38 -1.49 -6.16
N GLY A 96 7.11 -1.09 -7.40
CA GLY A 96 7.33 0.28 -7.88
C GLY A 96 6.44 1.32 -7.19
N PHE A 97 5.31 0.90 -6.59
CA PHE A 97 4.41 1.82 -5.87
C PHE A 97 4.70 1.90 -4.37
N GLY A 98 5.77 1.24 -3.91
CA GLY A 98 6.28 1.34 -2.56
C GLY A 98 5.80 0.20 -1.65
N LEU A 99 6.70 -0.21 -0.75
CA LEU A 99 6.48 -1.31 0.19
C LEU A 99 5.32 -1.06 1.16
N LEU A 100 4.96 0.20 1.41
CA LEU A 100 3.86 0.54 2.32
C LEU A 100 2.54 -0.13 1.91
N ASN A 101 2.29 -0.31 0.60
CA ASN A 101 1.08 -0.96 0.12
C ASN A 101 0.94 -2.40 0.63
N GLN A 102 2.04 -3.13 0.77
CA GLN A 102 2.02 -4.49 1.35
C GLN A 102 1.48 -4.49 2.78
N PHE A 103 1.80 -3.47 3.56
CA PHE A 103 1.35 -3.33 4.94
C PHE A 103 -0.09 -2.77 5.02
N LEU A 104 -0.50 -1.96 4.04
CA LEU A 104 -1.89 -1.50 3.93
C LEU A 104 -2.85 -2.67 3.67
N VAL A 105 -2.53 -3.55 2.71
CA VAL A 105 -3.39 -4.71 2.40
C VAL A 105 -3.44 -5.73 3.54
N GLN A 106 -2.40 -5.81 4.37
CA GLN A 106 -2.34 -6.68 5.55
C GLN A 106 -2.99 -6.05 6.80
N ALA A 107 -3.37 -4.77 6.75
CA ALA A 107 -3.92 -4.09 7.91
C ALA A 107 -5.30 -4.67 8.28
N PRO A 108 -5.63 -4.76 9.59
CA PRO A 108 -6.94 -5.23 10.02
C PRO A 108 -8.08 -4.43 9.41
N GLY A 109 -9.00 -5.11 8.73
CA GLY A 109 -10.17 -4.52 8.07
C GLY A 109 -9.89 -3.89 6.70
N ALA A 110 -8.68 -4.03 6.16
CA ALA A 110 -8.40 -3.69 4.76
C ALA A 110 -9.21 -4.57 3.80
N ARG A 111 -9.46 -4.06 2.59
CA ARG A 111 -10.23 -4.71 1.52
C ARG A 111 -9.57 -4.46 0.17
#